data_AF-R7FT67-F1
#
_entry.id   AF-R7FT67-F1
#
_cell.length_a   1.000
_cell.length_b   1.000
_cell.length_c   1.000
_cell.angle_alpha   90.00
_cell.angle_beta   90.00
_cell.angle_gamma   90.00
#
_symmetry.space_group_name_H-M   'P 1'
#
loop_
_entity.id
_entity.type
_entity.pdbx_description
1 polymer ?
#
loop_
_entity_poly.entity_id
_entity_poly.type
_entity_poly.pdbx_seq_one_letter_code
_entity_poly.pdbx_strand_id
1 'polypeptide(L)'
;MSLCAKKKGFTLVELSIVMAVVIILASVSIVTFTKVIKAAKESAVMQEMKQRKEELMLEDILHINSDDWLSVDELEEETISEVAQITEEHGKDKFADEMFENTLGEIISKYVIASVNGQTKMNPTEAVYIINEAIKETNSPFTEKDISQITGRYITDGEIKGDYSWYDNKQTMIIGEDKKQAADQMTALSVLSKCGMDFSGKTIVLKGEIDLRGEEFTPIVSFSGRMIGEENKIIMEYQPKETTIKGMNGAVVSDYMTYDPRRPKVRSDVVSYGFVGLLSEGASIKNVNFELDMKYRGSVFKNTYIGGVVGCLDGGEISDCSITGNVSGYCNVGGIVGYAKSGTIKNLKIQNLTVNAYTDLEIPYAGGIAAYIYSGTVNIENCNIKNTKICAYTKNNVLRVSSCGTVAGVIGPLNAKTDTLYTTVNMINVRYDDTPITSNTKNTKNIFSKKGYIKSKCTVNIR
;
A
#
# COMPACT_ATOMS: atom_id res chain seq x y z
N MET A 1 -45.05 -48.60 -71.26
CA MET A 1 -44.44 -49.55 -70.30
C MET A 1 -43.56 -48.77 -69.35
N SER A 2 -43.94 -48.74 -68.07
CA SER A 2 -43.21 -48.04 -67.00
C SER A 2 -41.98 -48.86 -66.62
N LEU A 3 -40.77 -48.34 -66.86
CA LEU A 3 -39.51 -48.89 -66.39
C LEU A 3 -39.15 -48.22 -65.06
N CYS A 4 -39.40 -48.95 -63.98
CA CYS A 4 -39.10 -48.58 -62.61
C CYS A 4 -37.58 -48.43 -62.42
N ALA A 5 -37.08 -47.20 -62.34
CA ALA A 5 -35.70 -46.92 -61.96
C ALA A 5 -35.48 -47.26 -60.47
N LYS A 6 -34.77 -48.35 -60.18
CA LYS A 6 -34.28 -48.66 -58.82
C LYS A 6 -33.32 -47.55 -58.39
N LYS A 7 -33.77 -46.60 -57.58
CA LYS A 7 -32.89 -45.72 -56.81
C LYS A 7 -32.05 -46.61 -55.89
N LYS A 8 -30.74 -46.74 -56.15
CA LYS A 8 -29.80 -47.38 -55.22
C LYS A 8 -29.79 -46.55 -53.93
N GLY A 9 -30.34 -47.10 -52.85
CA GLY A 9 -30.22 -46.50 -51.52
C GLY A 9 -28.80 -46.64 -50.99
N PHE A 10 -28.35 -45.66 -50.20
CA PHE A 10 -27.06 -45.70 -49.51
C PHE A 10 -27.00 -46.91 -48.57
N THR A 11 -25.84 -47.56 -48.49
CA THR A 11 -25.61 -48.63 -47.50
C THR A 11 -25.43 -48.04 -46.10
N LEU A 12 -25.78 -48.81 -45.06
CA LEU A 12 -25.59 -48.39 -43.66
C LEU A 12 -24.13 -48.02 -43.35
N VAL A 13 -23.17 -48.69 -44.00
CA VAL A 13 -21.73 -48.42 -43.85
C VAL A 13 -21.38 -47.05 -44.46
N GLU A 14 -21.82 -46.76 -45.69
CA GLU A 14 -21.60 -45.45 -46.32
C GLU A 14 -22.23 -44.31 -45.51
N LEU A 15 -23.44 -44.53 -44.98
CA LEU A 15 -24.10 -43.53 -44.11
C LEU A 15 -23.30 -43.28 -42.83
N SER A 16 -22.74 -44.32 -42.22
CA SER A 16 -21.94 -44.20 -41.00
C SER A 16 -20.63 -43.45 -41.23
N ILE A 17 -19.97 -43.69 -42.38
CA ILE A 17 -18.75 -42.98 -42.77
C ILE A 17 -19.05 -41.50 -43.03
N VAL A 18 -20.12 -41.20 -43.77
CA VAL A 18 -20.53 -39.81 -44.04
C VAL A 18 -20.83 -39.07 -42.75
N MET A 19 -21.56 -39.69 -41.81
CA MET A 19 -21.88 -39.08 -40.53
C MET A 19 -20.61 -38.83 -39.69
N ALA A 20 -19.66 -39.77 -39.66
CA ALA A 20 -18.38 -39.59 -38.97
C ALA A 20 -17.57 -38.42 -39.55
N VAL A 21 -17.48 -38.30 -40.88
CA VAL A 21 -16.77 -37.20 -41.55
C VAL A 21 -17.43 -35.85 -41.25
N VAL A 22 -18.77 -35.77 -41.28
CA VAL A 22 -19.51 -34.55 -40.97
C VAL A 22 -19.29 -34.12 -39.51
N ILE A 23 -19.28 -35.07 -38.56
CA ILE A 23 -19.00 -34.77 -37.15
C ILE A 23 -17.58 -34.22 -36.97
N ILE A 24 -16.58 -34.83 -37.61
CA ILE A 24 -15.19 -34.36 -37.55
C ILE A 24 -15.06 -32.95 -38.15
N LEU A 25 -15.60 -32.72 -39.34
CA LEU A 25 -15.56 -31.40 -39.99
C LEU A 25 -16.27 -30.33 -39.15
N ALA A 26 -17.47 -30.64 -38.63
CA ALA A 26 -18.21 -29.73 -37.78
C ALA A 26 -17.44 -29.37 -36.50
N SER A 27 -16.77 -30.35 -35.87
CA SER A 27 -15.98 -30.11 -34.65
C SER A 27 -14.81 -29.14 -34.87
N VAL A 28 -14.10 -29.26 -36.00
CA VAL A 28 -13.00 -28.35 -36.36
C VAL A 28 -13.53 -26.97 -36.75
N SER A 29 -14.61 -26.92 -37.56
CA SER A 29 -15.22 -25.67 -38.02
C SER A 29 -15.81 -24.82 -36.89
N ILE A 30 -16.41 -25.42 -35.86
CA ILE A 30 -16.96 -24.68 -34.72
C ILE A 30 -15.85 -23.99 -33.93
N VAL A 31 -14.72 -24.68 -33.69
CA VAL A 31 -13.58 -24.10 -32.96
C VAL A 31 -12.96 -22.95 -33.73
N THR A 32 -12.75 -23.10 -35.05
CA THR A 32 -12.22 -22.00 -35.88
C THR A 32 -13.21 -20.84 -35.99
N PHE A 33 -14.49 -21.11 -36.19
CA PHE A 33 -15.52 -20.06 -36.25
C PHE A 33 -15.62 -19.28 -34.93
N THR A 34 -15.54 -19.97 -33.79
CA THR A 34 -15.52 -19.33 -32.46
C THR A 34 -14.31 -18.41 -32.30
N LYS A 35 -13.12 -18.84 -32.77
CA LYS A 35 -11.91 -17.99 -32.77
C LYS A 35 -12.07 -16.76 -33.66
N VAL A 36 -12.65 -16.91 -34.86
CA VAL A 36 -12.89 -15.79 -35.78
C VAL A 36 -13.89 -14.80 -35.18
N ILE A 37 -14.98 -15.26 -34.58
CA ILE A 37 -15.93 -14.38 -33.87
C ILE A 37 -15.23 -13.62 -32.74
N LYS A 38 -14.40 -14.31 -31.96
CA LYS A 38 -13.64 -13.68 -30.87
C LYS A 38 -12.72 -12.59 -31.40
N ALA A 39 -11.91 -12.89 -32.42
CA ALA A 39 -11.02 -11.91 -33.04
C ALA A 39 -11.78 -10.72 -33.67
N ALA A 40 -12.93 -10.97 -34.28
CA ALA A 40 -13.78 -9.91 -34.84
C ALA A 40 -14.34 -8.99 -33.75
N LYS A 41 -14.77 -9.55 -32.60
CA LYS A 41 -15.22 -8.77 -31.45
C LYS A 41 -14.09 -7.93 -30.87
N GLU A 42 -12.91 -8.51 -30.68
CA GLU A 42 -11.71 -7.79 -30.21
C GLU A 42 -11.34 -6.65 -31.17
N SER A 43 -11.38 -6.90 -32.48
CA SER A 43 -11.10 -5.87 -33.50
C SER A 43 -12.11 -4.71 -33.46
N ALA A 44 -13.39 -5.00 -33.23
CA ALA A 44 -14.42 -3.98 -33.10
C ALA A 44 -14.18 -3.09 -31.87
N VAL A 45 -13.89 -3.69 -30.72
CA VAL A 45 -13.55 -2.95 -29.48
C VAL A 45 -12.33 -2.06 -29.68
N MET A 46 -11.29 -2.55 -30.38
CA MET A 46 -10.09 -1.76 -30.67
C MET A 46 -10.40 -0.55 -31.58
N GLN A 47 -11.29 -0.71 -32.56
CA GLN A 47 -11.71 0.42 -33.41
C GLN A 47 -12.51 1.46 -32.63
N GLU A 48 -13.41 1.02 -31.75
CA GLU A 48 -14.16 1.91 -30.86
C GLU A 48 -13.20 2.68 -29.95
N MET A 49 -12.25 2.01 -29.30
CA MET A 49 -11.26 2.68 -28.43
C MET A 49 -10.40 3.70 -29.19
N LYS A 50 -10.00 3.39 -30.42
CA LYS A 50 -9.24 4.33 -31.25
C LYS A 50 -10.07 5.58 -31.58
N GLN A 51 -11.34 5.42 -31.91
CA GLN A 51 -12.24 6.56 -32.14
C GLN A 51 -12.45 7.37 -30.86
N ARG A 52 -12.66 6.71 -29.72
CA ARG A 52 -12.80 7.40 -28.43
C ARG A 52 -11.53 8.17 -28.05
N LYS A 53 -10.34 7.63 -28.32
CA LYS A 53 -9.08 8.35 -28.14
C LYS A 53 -9.07 9.66 -28.96
N GLU A 54 -9.43 9.61 -30.24
CA GLU A 54 -9.50 10.80 -31.11
C GLU A 54 -10.53 11.83 -30.60
N GLU A 55 -11.68 11.38 -30.07
CA GLU A 55 -12.67 12.26 -29.44
C GLU A 55 -12.16 12.92 -28.15
N LEU A 56 -11.48 12.15 -27.29
CA LEU A 56 -10.90 12.66 -26.06
C LEU A 56 -9.84 13.72 -26.33
N MET A 57 -8.96 13.50 -27.33
CA MET A 57 -7.98 14.50 -27.77
C MET A 57 -8.65 15.80 -28.25
N LEU A 58 -9.85 15.73 -28.82
CA LEU A 58 -10.62 16.91 -29.21
C LEU A 58 -11.21 17.63 -27.98
N GLU A 59 -11.66 16.88 -26.97
CA GLU A 59 -12.15 17.43 -25.70
C GLU A 59 -11.02 18.13 -24.91
N ASP A 60 -9.80 17.59 -24.96
CA ASP A 60 -8.62 18.18 -24.31
C ASP A 60 -8.31 19.60 -24.80
N ILE A 61 -8.67 19.94 -26.05
CA ILE A 61 -8.49 21.30 -26.60
C ILE A 61 -9.21 22.35 -25.76
N LEU A 62 -10.33 21.99 -25.11
CA LEU A 62 -11.08 22.89 -24.24
C LEU A 62 -10.36 23.21 -22.93
N HIS A 63 -9.29 22.46 -22.60
CA HIS A 63 -8.58 22.51 -21.33
C HIS A 63 -7.10 22.88 -21.47
N ILE A 64 -6.62 23.32 -22.64
CA ILE A 64 -5.21 23.67 -22.91
C ILE A 64 -4.61 24.70 -21.93
N ASN A 65 -5.43 25.58 -21.35
CA ASN A 65 -4.97 26.59 -20.39
C ASN A 65 -5.11 26.13 -18.91
N SER A 66 -5.41 24.87 -18.67
CA SER A 66 -5.57 24.29 -17.33
C SER A 66 -4.31 23.52 -16.96
N ASP A 67 -3.53 24.06 -16.03
CA ASP A 67 -2.27 23.44 -15.58
C ASP A 67 -2.48 22.08 -14.88
N ASP A 68 -3.68 21.82 -14.36
CA ASP A 68 -4.00 20.58 -13.65
C ASP A 68 -4.72 19.52 -14.52
N TRP A 69 -4.94 19.79 -15.81
CA TRP A 69 -5.70 18.87 -16.68
C TRP A 69 -4.80 17.80 -17.27
N LEU A 70 -5.12 16.53 -17.04
CA LEU A 70 -4.41 15.41 -17.66
C LEU A 70 -5.04 15.07 -19.01
N SER A 71 -4.35 15.49 -20.08
CA SER A 71 -4.72 15.18 -21.46
C SER A 71 -4.30 13.77 -21.88
N VAL A 72 -4.90 13.28 -22.98
CA VAL A 72 -4.49 12.03 -23.64
C VAL A 72 -3.02 12.10 -24.07
N ASP A 73 -2.61 13.22 -24.68
CA ASP A 73 -1.26 13.41 -25.18
C ASP A 73 -0.24 13.38 -24.04
N GLU A 74 -0.53 14.04 -22.92
CA GLU A 74 0.34 14.03 -21.74
C GLU A 74 0.52 12.62 -21.17
N LEU A 75 -0.57 11.85 -21.01
CA LEU A 75 -0.51 10.48 -20.52
C LEU A 75 0.29 9.57 -21.47
N GLU A 76 0.07 9.70 -22.77
CA GLU A 76 0.74 8.92 -23.80
C GLU A 76 2.23 9.25 -23.91
N GLU A 77 2.58 10.53 -24.08
CA GLU A 77 3.97 10.98 -24.24
C GLU A 77 4.82 10.65 -23.00
N GLU A 78 4.29 10.86 -21.80
CA GLU A 78 4.98 10.49 -20.57
C GLU A 78 5.22 8.97 -20.50
N THR A 79 4.21 8.17 -20.85
CA THR A 79 4.34 6.71 -20.86
C THR A 79 5.41 6.25 -21.84
N ILE A 80 5.42 6.79 -23.06
CA ILE A 80 6.41 6.48 -24.09
C ILE A 80 7.81 6.86 -23.59
N SER A 81 7.97 8.09 -23.10
CA SER A 81 9.26 8.63 -22.66
C SER A 81 9.88 7.79 -21.54
N GLU A 82 9.14 7.56 -20.46
CA GLU A 82 9.66 6.87 -19.27
C GLU A 82 9.92 5.38 -19.54
N VAL A 83 9.05 4.70 -20.31
CA VAL A 83 9.22 3.26 -20.59
C VAL A 83 10.29 3.01 -21.66
N ALA A 84 10.45 3.91 -22.63
CA ALA A 84 11.56 3.85 -23.58
C ALA A 84 12.90 3.98 -22.86
N GLN A 85 13.01 4.91 -21.90
CA GLN A 85 14.24 5.08 -21.11
C GLN A 85 14.63 3.79 -20.36
N ILE A 86 13.68 3.13 -19.69
CA ILE A 86 13.94 1.85 -19.00
C ILE A 86 14.43 0.78 -19.99
N THR A 87 13.78 0.73 -21.16
CA THR A 87 14.10 -0.26 -22.20
C THR A 87 15.51 -0.06 -22.76
N GLU A 88 15.91 1.20 -23.00
CA GLU A 88 17.24 1.56 -23.49
C GLU A 88 18.35 1.31 -22.45
N GLU A 89 18.11 1.65 -21.19
CA GLU A 89 19.12 1.57 -20.13
C GLU A 89 19.36 0.13 -19.62
N HIS A 90 18.31 -0.69 -19.55
CA HIS A 90 18.35 -1.97 -18.82
C HIS A 90 17.90 -3.21 -19.61
N GLY A 91 17.16 -3.04 -20.72
CA GLY A 91 16.58 -4.19 -21.44
C GLY A 91 15.63 -5.02 -20.56
N LYS A 92 15.75 -6.36 -20.57
CA LYS A 92 14.94 -7.27 -19.72
C LYS A 92 15.80 -7.89 -18.63
N ASP A 93 15.97 -7.18 -17.53
CA ASP A 93 16.57 -7.70 -16.30
C ASP A 93 15.66 -7.43 -15.08
N LYS A 94 16.05 -7.96 -13.91
CA LYS A 94 15.29 -7.80 -12.67
C LYS A 94 15.13 -6.33 -12.26
N PHE A 95 16.09 -5.47 -12.63
CA PHE A 95 16.06 -4.06 -12.27
C PHE A 95 15.08 -3.30 -13.18
N ALA A 96 15.02 -3.66 -14.46
CA ALA A 96 14.00 -3.20 -15.38
C ALA A 96 12.58 -3.56 -14.89
N ASP A 97 12.36 -4.78 -14.38
CA ASP A 97 11.06 -5.19 -13.82
C ASP A 97 10.61 -4.26 -12.66
N GLU A 98 11.52 -3.95 -11.73
CA GLU A 98 11.25 -3.07 -10.58
C GLU A 98 11.03 -1.61 -11.01
N MET A 99 11.86 -1.10 -11.93
CA MET A 99 11.68 0.25 -12.48
C MET A 99 10.37 0.38 -13.22
N PHE A 100 10.03 -0.57 -14.09
CA PHE A 100 8.79 -0.56 -14.84
C PHE A 100 7.56 -0.59 -13.95
N GLU A 101 7.56 -1.45 -12.92
CA GLU A 101 6.49 -1.49 -11.93
C GLU A 101 6.31 -0.15 -11.21
N ASN A 102 7.43 0.52 -10.87
CA ASN A 102 7.40 1.82 -10.23
C ASN A 102 6.90 2.92 -11.16
N THR A 103 7.43 3.00 -12.38
CA THR A 103 7.08 4.00 -13.40
C THR A 103 5.63 3.88 -13.80
N LEU A 104 5.16 2.67 -14.13
CA LEU A 104 3.77 2.44 -14.48
C LEU A 104 2.83 2.73 -13.31
N GLY A 105 3.28 2.46 -12.07
CA GLY A 105 2.58 2.86 -10.85
C GLY A 105 2.41 4.38 -10.69
N GLU A 106 3.38 5.18 -11.13
CA GLU A 106 3.27 6.65 -11.13
C GLU A 106 2.35 7.17 -12.22
N ILE A 107 2.50 6.67 -13.44
CA ILE A 107 1.65 7.03 -14.59
C ILE A 107 0.17 6.80 -14.26
N ILE A 108 -0.16 5.60 -13.75
CA ILE A 108 -1.56 5.29 -13.36
C ILE A 108 -2.01 6.12 -12.16
N SER A 109 -1.11 6.50 -11.27
CA SER A 109 -1.44 7.35 -10.12
C SER A 109 -1.81 8.77 -10.54
N LYS A 110 -1.11 9.34 -11.53
CA LYS A 110 -1.47 10.61 -12.16
C LYS A 110 -2.87 10.56 -12.74
N TYR A 111 -3.17 9.50 -13.52
CA TYR A 111 -4.51 9.27 -14.05
C TYR A 111 -5.57 9.19 -12.95
N VAL A 112 -5.33 8.38 -11.91
CA VAL A 112 -6.31 8.21 -10.81
C VAL A 112 -6.61 9.55 -10.15
N ILE A 113 -5.59 10.35 -9.82
CA ILE A 113 -5.77 11.68 -9.20
C ILE A 113 -6.54 12.62 -10.14
N ALA A 114 -6.19 12.66 -11.42
CA ALA A 114 -6.90 13.50 -12.38
C ALA A 114 -8.37 13.08 -12.52
N SER A 115 -8.64 11.78 -12.60
CA SER A 115 -9.99 11.21 -12.75
C SER A 115 -10.89 11.57 -11.57
N VAL A 116 -10.43 11.35 -10.32
CA VAL A 116 -11.23 11.64 -9.11
C VAL A 116 -11.47 13.13 -8.89
N ASN A 117 -10.58 13.99 -9.40
CA ASN A 117 -10.73 15.44 -9.33
C ASN A 117 -11.51 16.01 -10.52
N GLY A 118 -11.95 15.19 -11.47
CA GLY A 118 -12.62 15.65 -12.69
C GLY A 118 -11.71 16.45 -13.64
N GLN A 119 -10.41 16.20 -13.57
CA GLN A 119 -9.34 16.84 -14.34
C GLN A 119 -8.92 16.02 -15.58
N THR A 120 -9.75 15.06 -15.97
CA THR A 120 -9.63 14.35 -17.25
C THR A 120 -10.99 13.82 -17.68
N LYS A 121 -11.14 13.52 -18.97
CA LYS A 121 -12.33 12.85 -19.55
C LYS A 121 -12.13 11.36 -19.79
N MET A 122 -10.88 10.90 -19.70
CA MET A 122 -10.56 9.49 -19.81
C MET A 122 -11.29 8.70 -18.71
N ASN A 123 -12.02 7.66 -19.09
CA ASN A 123 -12.45 6.64 -18.14
C ASN A 123 -11.34 5.61 -17.89
N PRO A 124 -11.47 4.73 -16.88
CA PRO A 124 -10.35 3.85 -16.49
C PRO A 124 -9.97 2.84 -17.57
N THR A 125 -10.93 2.40 -18.38
CA THR A 125 -10.67 1.47 -19.48
C THR A 125 -9.93 2.17 -20.62
N GLU A 126 -10.30 3.40 -20.95
CA GLU A 126 -9.65 4.24 -21.96
C GLU A 126 -8.20 4.59 -21.55
N ALA A 127 -7.97 4.97 -20.30
CA ALA A 127 -6.62 5.26 -19.79
C ALA A 127 -5.70 4.04 -19.86
N VAL A 128 -6.18 2.87 -19.43
CA VAL A 128 -5.41 1.61 -19.53
C VAL A 128 -5.15 1.25 -20.99
N TYR A 129 -6.10 1.49 -21.90
CA TYR A 129 -5.91 1.30 -23.34
C TYR A 129 -4.78 2.19 -23.88
N ILE A 130 -4.83 3.51 -23.60
CA ILE A 130 -3.81 4.48 -24.04
C ILE A 130 -2.42 4.08 -23.55
N ILE A 131 -2.29 3.71 -22.27
CA ILE A 131 -1.04 3.23 -21.68
C ILE A 131 -0.52 1.97 -22.39
N ASN A 132 -1.39 1.00 -22.69
CA ASN A 132 -0.99 -0.23 -23.38
C ASN A 132 -0.49 0.06 -24.81
N GLU A 133 -1.14 0.95 -25.54
CA GLU A 133 -0.71 1.32 -26.89
C GLU A 133 0.61 2.09 -26.86
N ALA A 134 0.76 3.06 -25.94
CA ALA A 134 1.99 3.80 -25.72
C ALA A 134 3.19 2.87 -25.48
N ILE A 135 3.05 1.86 -24.61
CA ILE A 135 4.13 0.90 -24.30
C ILE A 135 4.49 0.03 -25.52
N LYS A 136 3.56 -0.25 -26.43
CA LYS A 136 3.85 -1.01 -27.66
C LYS A 136 4.78 -0.23 -28.59
N GLU A 137 4.77 1.10 -28.54
CA GLU A 137 5.64 1.95 -29.36
C GLU A 137 7.10 1.96 -28.88
N THR A 138 7.36 1.61 -27.62
CA THR A 138 8.70 1.71 -27.03
C THR A 138 9.60 0.48 -27.24
N ASN A 139 9.16 -0.51 -28.04
CA ASN A 139 9.81 -1.83 -28.17
C ASN A 139 10.08 -2.52 -26.81
N SER A 140 9.25 -2.24 -25.81
CA SER A 140 9.43 -2.74 -24.46
C SER A 140 9.35 -4.28 -24.36
N PRO A 141 10.14 -4.92 -23.48
CA PRO A 141 10.02 -6.37 -23.22
C PRO A 141 8.84 -6.76 -22.32
N PHE A 142 8.07 -5.79 -21.82
CA PHE A 142 6.92 -6.00 -20.93
C PHE A 142 5.64 -6.33 -21.73
N THR A 143 4.84 -7.23 -21.18
CA THR A 143 3.63 -7.75 -21.84
C THR A 143 2.37 -7.06 -21.32
N GLU A 144 1.26 -7.17 -22.07
CA GLU A 144 -0.07 -6.71 -21.59
C GLU A 144 -0.47 -7.35 -20.24
N LYS A 145 0.03 -8.57 -19.97
CA LYS A 145 -0.18 -9.22 -18.67
C LYS A 145 0.57 -8.51 -17.54
N ASP A 146 1.80 -8.06 -17.78
CA ASP A 146 2.59 -7.33 -16.79
C ASP A 146 1.93 -5.98 -16.49
N ILE A 147 1.46 -5.29 -17.53
CA ILE A 147 0.69 -4.04 -17.43
C ILE A 147 -0.60 -4.25 -16.63
N SER A 148 -1.37 -5.30 -16.95
CA SER A 148 -2.62 -5.63 -16.25
C SER A 148 -2.39 -5.97 -14.77
N GLN A 149 -1.29 -6.62 -14.42
CA GLN A 149 -0.95 -6.91 -13.02
C GLN A 149 -0.65 -5.66 -12.20
N ILE A 150 -0.06 -4.64 -12.82
CA ILE A 150 0.29 -3.37 -12.16
C ILE A 150 -0.94 -2.47 -12.08
N THR A 151 -1.61 -2.22 -13.21
CA THR A 151 -2.83 -1.39 -13.29
C THR A 151 -3.99 -1.97 -12.48
N GLY A 152 -4.08 -3.31 -12.41
CA GLY A 152 -5.06 -4.04 -11.59
C GLY A 152 -4.99 -3.77 -10.08
N ARG A 153 -3.96 -3.04 -9.61
CA ARG A 153 -3.85 -2.59 -8.22
C ARG A 153 -4.64 -1.31 -7.95
N TYR A 154 -4.95 -0.55 -9.00
CA TYR A 154 -5.64 0.74 -8.94
C TYR A 154 -7.01 0.65 -9.59
N ILE A 155 -7.17 -0.16 -10.63
CA ILE A 155 -8.38 -0.30 -11.43
C ILE A 155 -8.85 -1.76 -11.38
N THR A 156 -10.15 -2.00 -11.23
CA THR A 156 -10.77 -3.33 -11.29
C THR A 156 -12.14 -3.23 -11.91
N ASP A 157 -12.47 -4.18 -12.79
CA ASP A 157 -13.74 -4.22 -13.52
C ASP A 157 -14.08 -2.92 -14.27
N GLY A 158 -13.05 -2.24 -14.78
CA GLY A 158 -13.20 -0.99 -15.54
C GLY A 158 -13.38 0.27 -14.69
N GLU A 159 -13.31 0.14 -13.36
CA GLU A 159 -13.50 1.23 -12.40
C GLU A 159 -12.25 1.41 -11.52
N ILE A 160 -12.02 2.63 -11.02
CA ILE A 160 -10.98 2.86 -10.01
C ILE A 160 -11.44 2.16 -8.71
N LYS A 161 -10.53 1.43 -8.06
CA LYS A 161 -10.85 0.66 -6.85
C LYS A 161 -11.33 1.55 -5.71
N GLY A 162 -12.46 1.18 -5.13
CA GLY A 162 -13.05 1.82 -3.95
C GLY A 162 -14.25 2.70 -4.29
N ASP A 163 -14.90 3.20 -3.25
CA ASP A 163 -16.04 4.11 -3.36
C ASP A 163 -15.57 5.55 -3.09
N TYR A 164 -15.68 6.42 -4.09
CA TYR A 164 -15.27 7.83 -4.03
C TYR A 164 -16.41 8.79 -3.68
N SER A 165 -17.61 8.28 -3.35
CA SER A 165 -18.78 9.12 -3.02
C SER A 165 -18.58 10.09 -1.86
N TRP A 166 -17.61 9.83 -0.99
CA TRP A 166 -17.22 10.68 0.14
C TRP A 166 -16.22 11.79 -0.23
N TYR A 167 -15.54 11.67 -1.37
CA TYR A 167 -14.45 12.54 -1.76
C TYR A 167 -14.93 13.63 -2.72
N ASP A 168 -14.74 14.88 -2.33
CA ASP A 168 -15.06 16.06 -3.14
C ASP A 168 -13.99 17.15 -3.04
N ASN A 169 -12.80 16.77 -2.56
CA ASN A 169 -11.66 17.65 -2.32
C ASN A 169 -11.97 18.87 -1.41
N LYS A 170 -13.05 18.82 -0.62
CA LYS A 170 -13.34 19.88 0.35
C LYS A 170 -12.44 19.76 1.58
N GLN A 171 -12.47 20.81 2.38
CA GLN A 171 -11.74 20.87 3.65
C GLN A 171 -12.16 19.76 4.63
N THR A 172 -13.42 19.31 4.59
CA THR A 172 -13.94 18.25 5.46
C THR A 172 -14.76 17.26 4.66
N MET A 173 -14.42 15.98 4.78
CA MET A 173 -15.05 14.86 4.11
C MET A 173 -15.39 13.77 5.15
N ILE A 174 -16.33 12.87 4.84
CA ILE A 174 -16.84 11.90 5.81
C ILE A 174 -16.85 10.49 5.23
N ILE A 175 -16.19 9.55 5.90
CA ILE A 175 -16.23 8.11 5.59
C ILE A 175 -17.08 7.40 6.63
N GLY A 176 -17.92 6.46 6.18
CA GLY A 176 -18.69 5.57 7.04
C GLY A 176 -20.06 6.10 7.49
N GLU A 177 -20.66 7.03 6.75
CA GLU A 177 -22.08 7.38 6.95
C GLU A 177 -22.99 6.19 6.65
N ASP A 178 -22.70 5.44 5.58
CA ASP A 178 -23.27 4.11 5.34
C ASP A 178 -22.23 3.03 5.64
N LYS A 179 -22.53 2.18 6.62
CA LYS A 179 -21.69 1.04 7.01
C LYS A 179 -21.38 0.11 5.83
N LYS A 180 -22.28 -0.03 4.86
CA LYS A 180 -22.08 -0.91 3.70
C LYS A 180 -21.03 -0.38 2.73
N GLN A 181 -20.85 0.93 2.67
CA GLN A 181 -19.89 1.60 1.78
C GLN A 181 -18.55 1.85 2.49
N ALA A 182 -18.56 1.91 3.82
CA ALA A 182 -17.42 2.34 4.63
C ALA A 182 -16.09 1.64 4.29
N ALA A 183 -16.13 0.33 4.01
CA ALA A 183 -14.94 -0.44 3.62
C ALA A 183 -14.40 0.00 2.25
N ASP A 184 -15.27 0.11 1.24
CA ASP A 184 -14.91 0.57 -0.10
C ASP A 184 -14.44 2.04 -0.09
N GLN A 185 -15.04 2.88 0.74
CA GLN A 185 -14.60 4.26 0.95
C GLN A 185 -13.21 4.35 1.58
N MET A 186 -12.91 3.47 2.53
CA MET A 186 -11.58 3.35 3.11
C MET A 186 -10.55 2.82 2.09
N THR A 187 -10.96 1.92 1.19
CA THR A 187 -10.15 1.48 0.05
C THR A 187 -9.86 2.65 -0.90
N ALA A 188 -10.85 3.50 -1.21
CA ALA A 188 -10.62 4.70 -2.02
C ALA A 188 -9.60 5.65 -1.37
N LEU A 189 -9.70 5.93 -0.06
CA LEU A 189 -8.70 6.74 0.66
C LEU A 189 -7.30 6.15 0.56
N SER A 190 -7.21 4.83 0.66
CA SER A 190 -5.94 4.12 0.51
C SER A 190 -5.35 4.26 -0.89
N VAL A 191 -6.17 4.11 -1.94
CA VAL A 191 -5.75 4.32 -3.33
C VAL A 191 -5.28 5.76 -3.55
N LEU A 192 -6.02 6.76 -3.06
CA LEU A 192 -5.61 8.18 -3.17
C LEU A 192 -4.27 8.44 -2.50
N SER A 193 -4.09 7.91 -1.29
CA SER A 193 -2.83 8.01 -0.55
C SER A 193 -1.67 7.33 -1.29
N LYS A 194 -1.91 6.15 -1.86
CA LYS A 194 -0.95 5.44 -2.69
C LYS A 194 -0.56 6.23 -3.94
N CYS A 195 -1.52 6.94 -4.54
CA CYS A 195 -1.27 7.81 -5.68
C CYS A 195 -0.54 9.11 -5.32
N GLY A 196 -0.31 9.39 -4.03
CA GLY A 196 0.40 10.59 -3.58
C GLY A 196 -0.50 11.81 -3.37
N MET A 197 -1.82 11.62 -3.22
CA MET A 197 -2.73 12.73 -2.94
C MET A 197 -2.37 13.45 -1.64
N ASP A 198 -2.32 14.78 -1.70
CA ASP A 198 -2.05 15.62 -0.54
C ASP A 198 -3.33 15.96 0.25
N PHE A 199 -3.38 15.48 1.49
CA PHE A 199 -4.44 15.76 2.44
C PHE A 199 -4.11 16.91 3.41
N SER A 200 -3.03 17.66 3.17
CA SER A 200 -2.65 18.81 4.01
C SER A 200 -3.81 19.80 4.13
N GLY A 201 -4.11 20.21 5.36
CA GLY A 201 -5.23 21.11 5.67
C GLY A 201 -6.63 20.48 5.56
N LYS A 202 -6.75 19.22 5.13
CA LYS A 202 -8.02 18.50 4.99
C LYS A 202 -8.31 17.63 6.22
N THR A 203 -9.59 17.45 6.49
CA THR A 203 -10.10 16.61 7.57
C THR A 203 -10.98 15.50 7.01
N ILE A 204 -10.73 14.27 7.43
CA ILE A 204 -11.56 13.10 7.16
C ILE A 204 -12.20 12.69 8.48
N VAL A 205 -13.52 12.81 8.54
CA VAL A 205 -14.31 12.33 9.68
C VAL A 205 -14.66 10.87 9.44
N LEU A 206 -14.35 10.02 10.41
CA LEU A 206 -14.64 8.59 10.37
C LEU A 206 -15.84 8.31 11.26
N LYS A 207 -16.94 7.83 10.68
CA LYS A 207 -18.18 7.51 11.39
C LYS A 207 -18.45 6.01 11.40
N GLY A 208 -19.12 5.55 12.44
CA GLY A 208 -19.61 4.19 12.55
C GLY A 208 -18.52 3.11 12.53
N GLU A 209 -18.94 1.87 12.32
CA GLU A 209 -18.03 0.74 12.21
C GLU A 209 -17.54 0.60 10.76
N ILE A 210 -16.23 0.67 10.58
CA ILE A 210 -15.51 0.43 9.33
C ILE A 210 -14.84 -0.95 9.45
N ASP A 211 -15.45 -1.95 8.83
CA ASP A 211 -14.97 -3.34 8.90
C ASP A 211 -14.17 -3.67 7.64
N LEU A 212 -12.86 -3.84 7.82
CA LEU A 212 -11.90 -4.13 6.75
C LEU A 212 -11.49 -5.61 6.73
N ARG A 213 -12.26 -6.51 7.37
CA ARG A 213 -11.99 -7.96 7.34
C ARG A 213 -12.38 -8.57 5.99
N GLY A 214 -11.56 -9.48 5.49
CA GLY A 214 -11.80 -10.15 4.20
C GLY A 214 -11.49 -9.28 2.97
N GLU A 215 -11.35 -7.97 3.16
CA GLU A 215 -10.85 -7.04 2.15
C GLU A 215 -9.33 -7.19 1.97
N GLU A 216 -8.84 -7.04 0.74
CA GLU A 216 -7.41 -6.82 0.50
C GLU A 216 -7.03 -5.37 0.86
N PHE A 217 -7.31 -4.97 2.10
CA PHE A 217 -7.06 -3.61 2.55
C PHE A 217 -5.57 -3.29 2.41
N THR A 218 -5.35 -2.20 1.68
CA THR A 218 -4.06 -1.60 1.40
C THR A 218 -3.89 -0.47 2.44
N PRO A 219 -2.79 -0.39 3.20
CA PRO A 219 -2.57 0.74 4.07
C PRO A 219 -2.58 2.07 3.33
N ILE A 220 -2.98 3.10 4.07
CA ILE A 220 -2.85 4.49 3.65
C ILE A 220 -1.35 4.79 3.63
N VAL A 221 -0.72 4.73 2.46
CA VAL A 221 0.74 4.77 2.29
C VAL A 221 1.36 5.98 3.00
N SER A 222 0.85 7.18 2.74
CA SER A 222 1.27 8.41 3.40
C SER A 222 0.07 9.30 3.67
N PHE A 223 0.03 9.94 4.84
CA PHE A 223 -1.07 10.82 5.22
C PHE A 223 -0.57 12.12 5.83
N SER A 224 -1.01 13.24 5.23
CA SER A 224 -0.71 14.62 5.63
C SER A 224 -1.91 15.35 6.26
N GLY A 225 -3.09 14.71 6.31
CA GLY A 225 -4.33 15.33 6.78
C GLY A 225 -4.68 15.04 8.24
N ARG A 226 -5.94 15.25 8.59
CA ARG A 226 -6.50 14.98 9.93
C ARG A 226 -7.59 13.93 9.84
N MET A 227 -7.41 12.78 10.49
CA MET A 227 -8.50 11.82 10.70
C MET A 227 -9.10 12.03 12.09
N ILE A 228 -10.42 12.18 12.16
CA ILE A 228 -11.15 12.36 13.41
C ILE A 228 -12.28 11.35 13.48
N GLY A 229 -12.34 10.55 14.55
CA GLY A 229 -13.47 9.66 14.77
C GLY A 229 -14.68 10.33 15.41
N GLU A 230 -15.87 9.93 14.97
CA GLU A 230 -17.17 10.25 15.57
C GLU A 230 -17.97 8.95 15.69
N GLU A 231 -18.14 8.44 16.92
CA GLU A 231 -18.81 7.16 17.18
C GLU A 231 -18.26 6.00 16.32
N ASN A 232 -16.93 5.92 16.22
CA ASN A 232 -16.29 5.04 15.25
C ASN A 232 -15.69 3.76 15.83
N LYS A 233 -15.45 2.81 14.94
CA LYS A 233 -14.60 1.65 15.18
C LYS A 233 -14.02 1.15 13.86
N ILE A 234 -12.70 1.07 13.76
CA ILE A 234 -12.00 0.40 12.66
C ILE A 234 -11.67 -1.02 13.09
N ILE A 235 -12.16 -2.00 12.34
CA ILE A 235 -11.80 -3.41 12.48
C ILE A 235 -10.91 -3.75 11.30
N MET A 236 -9.72 -4.26 11.55
CA MET A 236 -8.74 -4.55 10.51
C MET A 236 -8.20 -5.96 10.65
N GLU A 237 -8.37 -6.79 9.63
CA GLU A 237 -7.55 -7.98 9.43
C GLU A 237 -6.64 -7.73 8.24
N TYR A 238 -5.33 -7.67 8.49
CA TYR A 238 -4.39 -7.21 7.47
C TYR A 238 -3.12 -8.06 7.41
N GLN A 239 -2.80 -8.50 6.20
CA GLN A 239 -1.54 -9.17 5.88
C GLN A 239 -0.87 -8.42 4.72
N PRO A 240 0.12 -7.53 4.99
CA PRO A 240 0.85 -6.90 3.91
C PRO A 240 1.46 -7.96 3.00
N LYS A 241 1.18 -7.85 1.70
CA LYS A 241 1.83 -8.67 0.65
C LYS A 241 3.15 -8.02 0.25
N GLU A 242 4.16 -8.85 0.03
CA GLU A 242 5.45 -8.37 -0.47
C GLU A 242 5.41 -8.10 -1.98
N THR A 243 5.86 -6.93 -2.39
CA THR A 243 6.05 -6.49 -3.79
C THR A 243 7.23 -5.51 -3.86
N THR A 244 7.54 -4.95 -5.04
CA THR A 244 8.54 -3.87 -5.17
C THR A 244 8.01 -2.54 -4.61
N ILE A 245 8.87 -1.52 -4.53
CA ILE A 245 8.68 -0.30 -3.73
C ILE A 245 7.36 0.45 -3.93
N LYS A 246 6.92 0.71 -5.17
CA LYS A 246 5.60 1.33 -5.45
C LYS A 246 4.51 0.29 -5.69
N GLY A 247 4.89 -0.97 -5.88
CA GLY A 247 3.96 -2.09 -5.77
C GLY A 247 3.48 -2.31 -4.33
N MET A 248 4.30 -1.93 -3.35
CA MET A 248 4.00 -2.10 -1.94
C MET A 248 2.92 -1.14 -1.49
N ASN A 249 2.21 -1.58 -0.46
CA ASN A 249 1.24 -0.77 0.26
C ASN A 249 1.85 -0.31 1.60
N GLY A 250 3.15 0.00 1.61
CA GLY A 250 3.89 0.47 2.77
C GLY A 250 4.68 1.72 2.41
N ALA A 251 4.95 2.58 3.39
CA ALA A 251 5.69 3.80 3.15
C ALA A 251 7.18 3.53 3.11
N VAL A 252 7.87 3.99 2.06
CA VAL A 252 9.34 4.01 2.02
C VAL A 252 9.84 5.07 2.98
N VAL A 253 10.74 4.66 3.86
CA VAL A 253 11.27 5.49 4.96
C VAL A 253 12.80 5.48 4.98
N SER A 254 13.40 5.31 3.79
CA SER A 254 14.85 5.24 3.54
C SER A 254 15.61 6.45 4.05
N ASP A 255 15.03 7.64 3.88
CA ASP A 255 15.67 8.92 4.18
C ASP A 255 15.88 9.12 5.68
N TYR A 256 15.16 8.36 6.49
CA TYR A 256 15.21 8.41 7.95
C TYR A 256 16.26 7.45 8.55
N MET A 257 16.90 6.60 7.72
CA MET A 257 17.93 5.66 8.12
C MET A 257 19.23 5.88 7.34
N THR A 258 19.87 7.03 7.51
CA THR A 258 21.25 7.37 7.09
C THR A 258 21.79 6.66 5.84
N TYR A 259 21.93 7.44 4.78
CA TYR A 259 22.92 7.24 3.71
C TYR A 259 24.27 6.69 4.24
N ASP A 260 24.68 5.51 3.77
CA ASP A 260 26.05 5.00 3.92
C ASP A 260 26.84 5.38 2.66
N PRO A 261 27.77 6.35 2.70
CA PRO A 261 28.57 6.73 1.54
C PRO A 261 29.45 5.59 0.98
N ARG A 262 29.65 4.49 1.72
CA ARG A 262 30.34 3.28 1.23
C ARG A 262 29.41 2.29 0.54
N ARG A 263 28.10 2.52 0.64
CA ARG A 263 27.01 1.79 -0.02
C ARG A 263 26.07 2.83 -0.64
N PRO A 264 26.47 3.48 -1.75
CA PRO A 264 25.76 4.61 -2.35
C PRO A 264 24.36 4.29 -2.90
N LYS A 265 23.85 3.07 -2.69
CA LYS A 265 22.43 2.77 -2.92
C LYS A 265 21.65 3.35 -1.76
N VAL A 266 20.80 4.35 -2.04
CA VAL A 266 19.68 4.71 -1.16
C VAL A 266 19.07 3.40 -0.67
N ARG A 267 18.96 3.23 0.65
CA ARG A 267 18.38 2.02 1.24
C ARG A 267 16.87 2.05 1.01
N SER A 268 16.48 1.75 -0.21
CA SER A 268 15.10 1.61 -0.64
C SER A 268 14.42 0.39 0.00
N ASP A 269 15.15 -0.35 0.85
CA ASP A 269 14.73 -1.54 1.58
C ASP A 269 14.11 -1.26 2.97
N VAL A 270 13.97 0.01 3.36
CA VAL A 270 13.35 0.38 4.64
C VAL A 270 11.92 0.82 4.40
N VAL A 271 11.00 0.00 4.88
CA VAL A 271 9.57 0.13 4.61
C VAL A 271 8.82 0.11 5.92
N SER A 272 7.75 0.88 6.01
CA SER A 272 6.90 0.89 7.17
C SER A 272 5.45 0.57 6.85
N TYR A 273 4.80 -0.17 7.74
CA TYR A 273 3.41 -0.62 7.59
C TYR A 273 2.61 -0.33 8.85
N GLY A 274 1.36 0.04 8.65
CA GLY A 274 0.32 0.17 9.69
C GLY A 274 -1.03 0.45 9.04
N PHE A 275 -2.02 0.93 9.78
CA PHE A 275 -3.21 1.53 9.16
C PHE A 275 -2.83 2.70 8.24
N VAL A 276 -1.89 3.51 8.73
CA VAL A 276 -1.16 4.51 7.95
C VAL A 276 0.31 4.09 7.89
N GLY A 277 0.90 4.04 6.69
CA GLY A 277 2.31 3.76 6.48
C GLY A 277 3.19 4.86 7.08
N LEU A 278 3.01 6.10 6.62
CA LEU A 278 3.70 7.29 7.12
C LEU A 278 2.69 8.34 7.59
N LEU A 279 2.78 8.75 8.85
CA LEU A 279 2.05 9.89 9.40
C LEU A 279 2.99 11.09 9.49
N SER A 280 2.83 12.01 8.53
CA SER A 280 3.74 13.13 8.26
C SER A 280 3.53 14.32 9.21
N GLU A 281 4.40 15.31 9.11
CA GLU A 281 4.33 16.54 9.91
C GLU A 281 2.99 17.26 9.73
N GLY A 282 2.37 17.65 10.85
CA GLY A 282 1.06 18.31 10.87
C GLY A 282 -0.13 17.37 10.69
N ALA A 283 0.09 16.10 10.32
CA ALA A 283 -0.96 15.10 10.20
C ALA A 283 -1.44 14.60 11.57
N SER A 284 -2.69 14.13 11.66
CA SER A 284 -3.20 13.55 12.91
C SER A 284 -4.19 12.41 12.72
N ILE A 285 -4.19 11.48 13.68
CA ILE A 285 -5.23 10.46 13.88
C ILE A 285 -5.78 10.66 15.28
N LYS A 286 -7.03 11.08 15.38
CA LYS A 286 -7.65 11.49 16.63
C LYS A 286 -8.98 10.79 16.89
N ASN A 287 -9.20 10.35 18.13
CA ASN A 287 -10.48 9.78 18.58
C ASN A 287 -10.92 8.55 17.77
N VAL A 288 -9.99 7.68 17.41
CA VAL A 288 -10.27 6.48 16.61
C VAL A 288 -10.14 5.21 17.45
N ASN A 289 -11.15 4.34 17.41
CA ASN A 289 -11.11 3.04 18.07
C ASN A 289 -10.66 1.95 17.09
N PHE A 290 -9.59 1.23 17.42
CA PHE A 290 -9.02 0.17 16.60
C PHE A 290 -9.16 -1.22 17.23
N GLU A 291 -9.64 -2.17 16.43
CA GLU A 291 -9.52 -3.61 16.65
C GLU A 291 -8.63 -4.19 15.56
N LEU A 292 -7.39 -4.54 15.94
CA LEU A 292 -6.33 -4.90 15.02
C LEU A 292 -6.14 -6.42 14.94
N ASP A 293 -5.95 -6.96 13.74
CA ASP A 293 -5.33 -8.25 13.51
C ASP A 293 -4.36 -8.14 12.33
N MET A 294 -3.19 -7.58 12.61
CA MET A 294 -2.13 -7.38 11.65
C MET A 294 -1.11 -8.52 11.72
N LYS A 295 -0.82 -9.15 10.58
CA LYS A 295 0.16 -10.24 10.46
C LYS A 295 1.04 -10.04 9.22
N TYR A 296 2.20 -9.42 9.41
CA TYR A 296 3.22 -9.35 8.36
C TYR A 296 4.19 -10.53 8.43
N ARG A 297 4.34 -11.25 7.32
CA ARG A 297 5.25 -12.39 7.19
C ARG A 297 6.34 -12.18 6.15
N GLY A 298 6.41 -10.99 5.56
CA GLY A 298 7.36 -10.70 4.50
C GLY A 298 8.81 -10.67 4.98
N SER A 299 9.72 -11.29 4.24
CA SER A 299 11.16 -11.36 4.55
C SER A 299 12.09 -10.64 3.57
N VAL A 300 11.56 -10.07 2.48
CA VAL A 300 12.28 -9.35 1.43
C VAL A 300 12.99 -8.13 2.01
N PHE A 301 12.28 -7.34 2.81
CA PHE A 301 12.81 -6.12 3.41
C PHE A 301 13.36 -6.40 4.81
N LYS A 302 14.69 -6.43 4.89
CA LYS A 302 15.42 -6.74 6.13
C LYS A 302 15.20 -5.68 7.22
N ASN A 303 14.72 -4.48 6.86
CA ASN A 303 14.49 -3.34 7.75
C ASN A 303 13.03 -2.88 7.68
N THR A 304 12.08 -3.76 8.00
CA THR A 304 10.66 -3.41 8.04
C THR A 304 10.23 -2.94 9.43
N TYR A 305 9.47 -1.85 9.49
CA TYR A 305 8.86 -1.30 10.70
C TYR A 305 7.35 -1.43 10.67
N ILE A 306 6.78 -2.04 11.69
CA ILE A 306 5.37 -2.38 11.72
C ILE A 306 4.75 -1.75 12.94
N GLY A 307 3.79 -0.87 12.73
CA GLY A 307 2.94 -0.33 13.78
C GLY A 307 1.51 -0.76 13.55
N GLY A 308 0.78 -1.08 14.61
CA GLY A 308 -0.64 -1.41 14.47
C GLY A 308 -1.46 -0.28 13.84
N VAL A 309 -1.11 0.98 14.15
CA VAL A 309 -1.79 2.18 13.64
C VAL A 309 -0.91 2.92 12.63
N VAL A 310 0.36 3.20 12.97
CA VAL A 310 1.26 3.99 12.12
C VAL A 310 2.57 3.23 11.90
N GLY A 311 2.97 3.01 10.65
CA GLY A 311 4.27 2.42 10.34
C GLY A 311 5.42 3.32 10.78
N CYS A 312 5.40 4.58 10.33
CA CYS A 312 6.39 5.61 10.60
C CYS A 312 5.71 6.90 11.07
N LEU A 313 6.11 7.39 12.25
CA LEU A 313 5.68 8.66 12.80
C LEU A 313 6.79 9.70 12.61
N ASP A 314 6.55 10.68 11.74
CA ASP A 314 7.48 11.78 11.48
C ASP A 314 6.77 13.14 11.51
N GLY A 315 6.56 13.64 12.73
CA GLY A 315 5.98 14.94 13.00
C GLY A 315 4.46 14.93 13.18
N GLY A 316 3.81 13.78 13.00
CA GLY A 316 2.38 13.62 13.21
C GLY A 316 1.94 13.49 14.67
N GLU A 317 0.62 13.47 14.89
CA GLU A 317 -0.01 13.23 16.19
C GLU A 317 -0.96 12.02 16.16
N ILE A 318 -0.85 11.14 17.15
CA ILE A 318 -1.84 10.09 17.43
C ILE A 318 -2.45 10.39 18.79
N SER A 319 -3.75 10.66 18.86
CA SER A 319 -4.39 11.08 20.11
C SER A 319 -5.79 10.54 20.35
N ASP A 320 -6.12 10.35 21.63
CA ASP A 320 -7.47 10.00 22.08
C ASP A 320 -8.01 8.66 21.48
N CYS A 321 -7.12 7.76 21.09
CA CYS A 321 -7.50 6.48 20.46
C CYS A 321 -7.55 5.32 21.48
N SER A 322 -8.42 4.36 21.22
CA SER A 322 -8.46 3.06 21.93
C SER A 322 -7.99 1.95 21.00
N ILE A 323 -7.09 1.08 21.45
CA ILE A 323 -6.45 0.06 20.61
C ILE A 323 -6.48 -1.31 21.29
N THR A 324 -6.92 -2.32 20.56
CA THR A 324 -6.96 -3.73 20.97
C THR A 324 -6.53 -4.67 19.85
N GLY A 325 -6.25 -5.95 20.18
CA GLY A 325 -6.09 -7.01 19.17
C GLY A 325 -4.68 -7.57 19.05
N ASN A 326 -4.18 -7.78 17.84
CA ASN A 326 -2.91 -8.43 17.54
C ASN A 326 -2.13 -7.66 16.45
N VAL A 327 -0.84 -7.42 16.70
CA VAL A 327 0.12 -6.89 15.75
C VAL A 327 1.34 -7.81 15.75
N SER A 328 1.51 -8.56 14.67
CA SER A 328 2.57 -9.53 14.49
C SER A 328 3.34 -9.24 13.20
N GLY A 329 4.67 -9.30 13.24
CA GLY A 329 5.47 -8.85 12.12
C GLY A 329 6.88 -9.42 12.02
N TYR A 330 7.35 -9.59 10.78
CA TYR A 330 8.77 -9.81 10.48
C TYR A 330 9.58 -8.51 10.67
N CYS A 331 10.67 -8.58 11.44
CA CYS A 331 11.53 -7.49 11.92
C CYS A 331 11.02 -6.73 13.16
N ASN A 332 10.60 -5.47 13.02
CA ASN A 332 10.40 -4.57 14.15
C ASN A 332 8.93 -4.20 14.30
N VAL A 333 8.37 -4.43 15.49
CA VAL A 333 6.93 -4.32 15.71
C VAL A 333 6.62 -3.46 16.94
N GLY A 334 5.85 -2.40 16.74
CA GLY A 334 5.25 -1.62 17.80
C GLY A 334 3.75 -1.85 17.83
N GLY A 335 3.18 -1.86 19.02
CA GLY A 335 1.73 -2.00 19.16
C GLY A 335 0.97 -0.89 18.44
N ILE A 336 1.53 0.32 18.39
CA ILE A 336 0.92 1.49 17.74
C ILE A 336 1.80 1.98 16.58
N VAL A 337 3.09 2.21 16.85
CA VAL A 337 4.04 2.82 15.92
C VAL A 337 5.19 1.88 15.59
N GLY A 338 5.51 1.66 14.32
CA GLY A 338 6.69 0.87 13.95
C GLY A 338 7.97 1.63 14.29
N TYR A 339 8.18 2.76 13.63
CA TYR A 339 9.31 3.66 13.81
C TYR A 339 8.82 5.07 14.13
N ALA A 340 9.32 5.67 15.21
CA ALA A 340 9.02 7.04 15.57
C ALA A 340 10.28 7.89 15.47
N LYS A 341 10.28 8.85 14.53
CA LYS A 341 11.31 9.86 14.40
C LYS A 341 11.01 11.07 15.26
N SER A 342 9.82 11.61 15.07
CA SER A 342 9.34 12.79 15.79
C SER A 342 7.82 12.75 15.85
N GLY A 343 7.21 13.43 16.81
CA GLY A 343 5.75 13.54 16.90
C GLY A 343 5.20 13.33 18.30
N THR A 344 3.88 13.28 18.41
CA THR A 344 3.17 13.19 19.69
C THR A 344 2.22 11.99 19.72
N ILE A 345 2.31 11.21 20.77
CA ILE A 345 1.44 10.05 21.05
C ILE A 345 0.79 10.31 22.40
N LYS A 346 -0.51 10.63 22.44
CA LYS A 346 -1.13 11.03 23.70
C LYS A 346 -2.52 10.45 23.94
N ASN A 347 -2.89 10.30 25.21
CA ASN A 347 -4.22 9.87 25.63
C ASN A 347 -4.64 8.52 25.00
N LEU A 348 -3.69 7.60 24.84
CA LEU A 348 -3.99 6.29 24.25
C LEU A 348 -4.44 5.28 25.32
N LYS A 349 -5.51 4.55 25.01
CA LYS A 349 -5.98 3.40 25.79
C LYS A 349 -5.66 2.12 25.04
N ILE A 350 -4.56 1.45 25.42
CA ILE A 350 -4.07 0.25 24.75
C ILE A 350 -4.38 -0.94 25.64
N GLN A 351 -5.26 -1.85 25.21
CA GLN A 351 -5.76 -2.94 26.04
C GLN A 351 -5.83 -4.26 25.29
N ASN A 352 -5.52 -5.38 25.96
CA ASN A 352 -5.65 -6.72 25.38
C ASN A 352 -4.92 -6.85 24.03
N LEU A 353 -3.76 -6.19 23.90
CA LEU A 353 -2.98 -6.18 22.67
C LEU A 353 -1.92 -7.27 22.72
N THR A 354 -1.69 -7.96 21.62
CA THR A 354 -0.52 -8.83 21.43
C THR A 354 0.42 -8.20 20.42
N VAL A 355 1.68 -8.01 20.79
CA VAL A 355 2.74 -7.46 19.94
C VAL A 355 3.82 -8.54 19.78
N ASN A 356 3.95 -9.09 18.58
CA ASN A 356 4.97 -10.11 18.27
C ASN A 356 5.90 -9.66 17.14
N ALA A 357 7.17 -9.50 17.47
CA ALA A 357 8.23 -9.30 16.49
C ALA A 357 8.99 -10.61 16.24
N TYR A 358 9.32 -10.93 14.99
CA TYR A 358 10.06 -12.14 14.62
C TYR A 358 11.07 -11.82 13.51
N THR A 359 12.25 -12.44 13.48
CA THR A 359 13.18 -12.30 12.35
C THR A 359 14.14 -13.49 12.25
N ASP A 360 14.60 -13.80 11.03
CA ASP A 360 15.59 -14.85 10.77
C ASP A 360 17.02 -14.32 10.59
N LEU A 361 17.21 -13.00 10.60
CA LEU A 361 18.46 -12.37 10.15
C LEU A 361 19.11 -11.51 11.21
N GLU A 362 18.33 -10.64 11.87
CA GLU A 362 18.83 -9.65 12.81
C GLU A 362 18.22 -9.80 14.21
N ILE A 363 18.26 -8.74 14.99
CA ILE A 363 17.62 -8.66 16.30
C ILE A 363 16.26 -7.98 16.08
N PRO A 364 15.13 -8.65 16.37
CA PRO A 364 13.82 -8.02 16.29
C PRO A 364 13.60 -7.15 17.53
N TYR A 365 12.74 -6.14 17.43
CA TYR A 365 12.32 -5.32 18.58
C TYR A 365 10.81 -5.24 18.65
N ALA A 366 10.30 -5.41 19.87
CA ALA A 366 8.88 -5.35 20.17
C ALA A 366 8.62 -4.28 21.24
N GLY A 367 7.75 -3.32 20.95
CA GLY A 367 7.35 -2.29 21.90
C GLY A 367 5.84 -2.17 22.07
N GLY A 368 5.36 -1.90 23.28
CA GLY A 368 3.92 -1.74 23.53
C GLY A 368 3.33 -0.53 22.81
N ILE A 369 4.10 0.55 22.66
CA ILE A 369 3.75 1.72 21.83
C ILE A 369 4.56 1.72 20.54
N ALA A 370 5.90 1.80 20.64
CA ALA A 370 6.78 1.96 19.47
C ALA A 370 7.81 0.83 19.34
N ALA A 371 8.09 0.29 18.15
CA ALA A 371 9.21 -0.65 18.01
C ALA A 371 10.54 0.09 18.20
N TYR A 372 10.71 1.18 17.46
CA TYR A 372 11.91 2.02 17.40
C TYR A 372 11.57 3.48 17.65
N ILE A 373 12.38 4.16 18.47
CA ILE A 373 12.37 5.63 18.60
C ILE A 373 13.78 6.19 18.36
N TYR A 374 13.96 6.95 17.28
CA TYR A 374 15.27 7.36 16.78
C TYR A 374 15.23 8.73 16.09
N SER A 375 16.28 9.55 16.26
CA SER A 375 16.57 10.72 15.39
C SER A 375 15.66 11.95 15.52
N GLY A 376 14.99 12.14 16.65
CA GLY A 376 14.19 13.33 16.88
C GLY A 376 13.56 13.36 18.27
N THR A 377 12.52 14.18 18.41
CA THR A 377 11.78 14.34 19.67
C THR A 377 10.41 13.68 19.59
N VAL A 378 10.17 12.71 20.46
CA VAL A 378 8.88 12.03 20.59
C VAL A 378 8.29 12.29 21.97
N ASN A 379 7.05 12.77 22.00
CA ASN A 379 6.30 13.00 23.22
C ASN A 379 5.26 11.88 23.39
N ILE A 380 5.26 11.23 24.56
CA ILE A 380 4.32 10.16 24.92
C ILE A 380 3.63 10.56 26.22
N GLU A 381 2.33 10.85 26.15
CA GLU A 381 1.62 11.51 27.25
C GLU A 381 0.31 10.80 27.59
N ASN A 382 0.04 10.55 28.88
CA ASN A 382 -1.23 9.98 29.35
C ASN A 382 -1.64 8.67 28.67
N CYS A 383 -0.67 7.84 28.27
CA CYS A 383 -0.93 6.55 27.64
C CYS A 383 -1.04 5.44 28.70
N ASN A 384 -2.09 4.62 28.61
CA ASN A 384 -2.29 3.46 29.49
C ASN A 384 -2.27 2.16 28.69
N ILE A 385 -1.29 1.30 28.98
CA ILE A 385 -1.10 -0.02 28.37
C ILE A 385 -1.54 -1.06 29.39
N LYS A 386 -2.51 -1.93 29.05
CA LYS A 386 -3.07 -2.91 29.99
C LYS A 386 -3.31 -4.26 29.35
N ASN A 387 -2.94 -5.33 30.05
CA ASN A 387 -3.07 -6.72 29.58
C ASN A 387 -2.47 -6.91 28.18
N THR A 388 -1.30 -6.31 27.93
CA THR A 388 -0.65 -6.35 26.62
C THR A 388 0.54 -7.30 26.66
N LYS A 389 0.58 -8.28 25.76
CA LYS A 389 1.71 -9.21 25.63
C LYS A 389 2.70 -8.69 24.59
N ILE A 390 3.96 -8.55 24.97
CA ILE A 390 5.01 -8.00 24.09
C ILE A 390 6.14 -9.03 23.99
N CYS A 391 6.39 -9.54 22.79
CA CYS A 391 7.34 -10.61 22.56
C CYS A 391 8.16 -10.37 21.28
N ALA A 392 9.46 -10.67 21.35
CA ALA A 392 10.38 -10.59 20.24
C ALA A 392 11.14 -11.92 20.10
N TYR A 393 11.06 -12.56 18.95
CA TYR A 393 11.54 -13.92 18.70
C TYR A 393 12.64 -13.95 17.63
N THR A 394 13.77 -14.58 17.93
CA THR A 394 14.82 -14.82 16.92
C THR A 394 14.44 -15.97 15.98
N LYS A 395 15.29 -16.24 14.98
CA LYS A 395 15.15 -17.30 13.95
C LYS A 395 14.63 -18.65 14.45
N ASN A 396 15.01 -19.05 15.67
CA ASN A 396 14.67 -20.35 16.24
C ASN A 396 13.50 -20.26 17.24
N ASN A 397 12.62 -19.26 17.10
CA ASN A 397 11.54 -18.96 18.03
C ASN A 397 11.99 -18.75 19.48
N VAL A 398 13.23 -18.30 19.67
CA VAL A 398 13.77 -18.00 21.01
C VAL A 398 13.35 -16.60 21.42
N LEU A 399 12.62 -16.51 22.54
CA LEU A 399 12.20 -15.23 23.11
C LEU A 399 13.42 -14.43 23.58
N ARG A 400 13.61 -13.24 22.99
CA ARG A 400 14.63 -12.28 23.38
C ARG A 400 14.00 -11.21 24.26
N VAL A 401 13.91 -11.49 25.57
CA VAL A 401 13.32 -10.57 26.55
C VAL A 401 13.97 -9.19 26.53
N SER A 402 15.28 -9.10 26.23
CA SER A 402 15.95 -7.81 26.09
C SER A 402 15.35 -6.94 24.99
N SER A 403 14.86 -7.53 23.89
CA SER A 403 14.18 -6.87 22.75
C SER A 403 12.74 -6.43 22.99
N CYS A 404 12.17 -6.73 24.16
CA CYS A 404 10.80 -6.43 24.49
C CYS A 404 10.77 -5.25 25.46
N GLY A 405 10.08 -4.17 25.10
CA GLY A 405 9.92 -3.00 25.97
C GLY A 405 8.47 -2.60 26.15
N THR A 406 8.10 -2.21 27.38
CA THR A 406 6.70 -1.86 27.71
C THR A 406 6.20 -0.67 26.90
N VAL A 407 7.05 0.35 26.70
CA VAL A 407 6.73 1.51 25.83
C VAL A 407 7.41 1.36 24.47
N ALA A 408 8.73 1.22 24.46
CA ALA A 408 9.52 1.15 23.23
C ALA A 408 10.41 -0.09 23.21
N GLY A 409 10.50 -0.80 22.08
CA GLY A 409 11.42 -1.93 21.93
C GLY A 409 12.89 -1.50 21.98
N VAL A 410 13.20 -0.36 21.37
CA VAL A 410 14.50 0.29 21.42
C VAL A 410 14.39 1.82 21.27
N ILE A 411 15.22 2.53 22.02
CA ILE A 411 15.46 3.98 21.90
C ILE A 411 16.95 4.15 21.63
N GLY A 412 17.32 4.80 20.53
CA GLY A 412 18.72 4.99 20.20
C GLY A 412 19.00 6.19 19.32
N PRO A 413 20.28 6.57 19.16
CA PRO A 413 20.67 7.73 18.36
C PRO A 413 20.80 7.35 16.88
N LEU A 414 20.59 8.33 15.99
CA LEU A 414 20.95 8.18 14.59
C LEU A 414 22.43 8.55 14.39
N ASN A 415 23.16 7.62 13.80
CA ASN A 415 24.51 7.80 13.28
C ASN A 415 25.66 7.92 14.30
N ALA A 416 26.60 6.99 14.16
CA ALA A 416 27.88 6.95 14.83
C ALA A 416 28.87 8.04 14.37
N LYS A 417 28.63 8.71 13.22
CA LYS A 417 29.68 9.50 12.54
C LYS A 417 29.48 11.02 12.45
N THR A 418 28.26 11.56 12.51
CA THR A 418 28.04 12.99 12.22
C THR A 418 27.82 13.87 13.45
N ASP A 419 27.92 13.35 14.68
CA ASP A 419 27.79 14.11 15.94
C ASP A 419 26.55 15.02 16.11
N THR A 420 25.56 14.94 15.22
CA THR A 420 24.53 15.97 15.06
C THR A 420 23.10 15.53 15.39
N LEU A 421 22.83 14.24 15.61
CA LEU A 421 21.47 13.75 15.80
C LEU A 421 21.25 13.17 17.20
N TYR A 422 20.26 13.74 17.89
CA TYR A 422 19.85 13.42 19.25
C TYR A 422 18.46 12.81 19.24
N THR A 423 18.23 11.82 20.11
CA THR A 423 16.90 11.27 20.36
C THR A 423 16.42 11.75 21.71
N THR A 424 15.30 12.46 21.75
CA THR A 424 14.63 12.88 22.99
C THR A 424 13.29 12.18 23.09
N VAL A 425 13.05 11.49 24.20
CA VAL A 425 11.76 10.89 24.50
C VAL A 425 11.23 11.51 25.78
N ASN A 426 10.10 12.20 25.69
CA ASN A 426 9.41 12.76 26.84
C ASN A 426 8.22 11.85 27.16
N MET A 427 8.21 11.26 28.34
CA MET A 427 7.11 10.44 28.85
C MET A 427 6.46 11.16 30.03
N ILE A 428 5.16 11.41 29.93
CA ILE A 428 4.37 12.06 30.99
C ILE A 428 3.19 11.17 31.33
N ASN A 429 3.05 10.73 32.58
CA ASN A 429 1.91 9.93 33.04
C ASN A 429 1.63 8.68 32.16
N VAL A 430 2.70 7.96 31.77
CA VAL A 430 2.58 6.70 31.03
C VAL A 430 2.49 5.54 32.00
N ARG A 431 1.57 4.60 31.78
CA ARG A 431 1.31 3.45 32.66
C ARG A 431 1.31 2.14 31.90
N TYR A 432 1.78 1.09 32.57
CA TYR A 432 1.70 -0.30 32.12
C TYR A 432 1.09 -1.16 33.24
N ASP A 433 -0.02 -1.85 32.96
CA ASP A 433 -0.82 -2.61 33.94
C ASP A 433 -1.05 -1.80 35.23
N ASP A 434 -1.60 -0.59 35.03
CA ASP A 434 -1.91 0.41 36.07
C ASP A 434 -0.68 0.91 36.88
N THR A 435 0.53 0.44 36.55
CA THR A 435 1.79 0.87 37.18
C THR A 435 2.41 2.03 36.40
N PRO A 436 2.69 3.18 37.04
CA PRO A 436 3.41 4.28 36.39
C PRO A 436 4.80 3.85 35.93
N ILE A 437 5.16 4.27 34.71
CA ILE A 437 6.52 4.19 34.21
C ILE A 437 7.33 5.29 34.88
N THR A 438 8.25 4.91 35.78
CA THR A 438 9.06 5.86 36.57
C THR A 438 10.56 5.74 36.34
N SER A 439 11.02 4.71 35.64
CA SER A 439 12.43 4.53 35.30
C SER A 439 12.63 4.23 33.83
N ASN A 440 13.71 4.77 33.29
CA ASN A 440 14.17 4.45 31.94
C ASN A 440 14.53 2.95 31.84
N THR A 441 15.16 2.36 32.86
CA THR A 441 15.70 0.99 32.86
C THR A 441 14.72 -0.13 32.50
N LYS A 442 13.41 0.02 32.76
CA LYS A 442 12.39 -0.95 32.33
C LYS A 442 12.01 -0.82 30.84
N ASN A 443 12.13 0.38 30.28
CA ASN A 443 11.89 0.72 28.86
C ASN A 443 13.17 0.77 28.02
N THR A 444 14.36 0.76 28.63
CA THR A 444 15.64 1.03 27.96
C THR A 444 16.63 -0.12 28.07
N LYS A 445 16.18 -1.36 28.27
CA LYS A 445 17.09 -2.53 28.26
C LYS A 445 17.94 -2.64 26.99
N ASN A 446 17.61 -1.88 25.93
CA ASN A 446 18.34 -1.80 24.67
C ASN A 446 18.78 -0.39 24.25
N ILE A 447 19.18 0.54 25.13
CA ILE A 447 20.04 1.63 24.63
C ILE A 447 21.36 0.97 24.22
N PHE A 448 21.50 0.59 22.94
CA PHE A 448 22.74 0.01 22.43
C PHE A 448 23.83 1.07 22.46
N SER A 449 24.64 1.05 23.53
CA SER A 449 26.05 1.35 23.36
C SER A 449 26.68 0.13 22.68
N LYS A 450 26.79 0.13 21.35
CA LYS A 450 27.89 -0.65 20.73
C LYS A 450 29.15 -0.16 21.44
N LYS A 451 29.92 -1.06 22.07
CA LYS A 451 31.20 -0.74 22.75
C LYS A 451 31.95 0.32 21.93
N GLY A 452 32.01 1.56 22.45
CA GLY A 452 32.63 2.70 21.78
C GLY A 452 31.71 3.85 21.30
N TYR A 453 30.37 3.74 21.38
CA TYR A 453 29.45 4.81 20.96
C TYR A 453 28.57 5.32 22.11
N ILE A 454 28.46 6.65 22.15
CA ILE A 454 28.33 7.48 23.36
C ILE A 454 26.92 7.44 23.95
N LYS A 455 26.83 7.26 25.28
CA LYS A 455 25.63 7.50 26.10
C LYS A 455 25.06 8.94 26.01
N SER A 456 25.72 9.87 25.32
CA SER A 456 25.43 11.31 25.35
C SER A 456 24.40 11.81 24.34
N LYS A 457 23.80 10.93 23.52
CA LYS A 457 22.95 11.31 22.38
C LYS A 457 21.49 10.88 22.50
N CYS A 458 21.09 10.33 23.65
CA CYS A 458 19.71 9.97 23.93
C CYS A 458 19.29 10.51 25.30
N THR A 459 18.21 11.26 25.32
CA THR A 459 17.60 11.81 26.54
C THR A 459 16.22 11.20 26.71
N VAL A 460 15.97 10.58 27.86
CA VAL A 460 14.64 10.05 28.21
C VAL A 460 14.18 10.77 29.47
N ASN A 461 13.19 11.65 29.31
CA ASN A 461 12.58 12.39 30.39
C ASN A 461 11.30 11.68 30.82
N ILE A 462 11.16 11.37 32.10
CA ILE A 462 9.96 10.72 32.66
C ILE A 462 9.41 11.62 33.75
N ARG A 463 8.12 11.96 33.66
CA ARG A 463 7.40 12.80 34.62
C ARG A 463 6.06 12.20 35.03
#